data_AF-A0A7J5UL49-F1
#
_entry.id   AF-A0A7J5UL49-F1
#
_cell.length_a   1.000
_cell.length_b   1.000
_cell.length_c   1.000
_cell.angle_alpha   90.00
_cell.angle_beta   90.00
_cell.angle_gamma   90.00
#
_symmetry.space_group_name_H-M   'P 1'
#
loop_
_entity.id
_entity.type
_entity.pdbx_description
1 polymer ?
#
loop_
_entity_poly.entity_id
_entity_poly.type
_entity_poly.pdbx_seq_one_letter_code
_entity_poly.pdbx_strand_id
1 'polypeptide(L)'
;MRVLVAFAGGLGHYGPLAPVARALVASGHEVRVACQASAAPAVAADGLDVVVTSAETAGPVRLSALLPLDLDREDRALREGYAGRTARSRAADLLALAARWRPDVVVCDEVDFGAMVAAERLGVPHATVLVMAAGTFVREAVVGEPLRALRAAHGLPDEPPLAMLARHLVLCPFPPSFRDPAAPLPATARLLRPGAGAGAR
;
A
#
# COMPACT_ATOMS: atom_id res chain seq x y z
N MET A 1 -9.29 17.20 6.00
CA MET A 1 -9.83 16.11 5.14
C MET A 1 -9.75 14.81 5.91
N ARG A 2 -10.55 13.82 5.53
CA ARG A 2 -10.48 12.43 5.99
C ARG A 2 -9.52 11.66 5.09
N VAL A 3 -8.40 11.22 5.65
CA VAL A 3 -7.35 10.51 4.92
C VAL A 3 -7.29 9.07 5.39
N LEU A 4 -7.58 8.14 4.48
CA LEU A 4 -7.41 6.72 4.74
C LEU A 4 -6.00 6.31 4.35
N VAL A 5 -5.17 5.97 5.32
CA VAL A 5 -3.86 5.36 5.09
C VAL A 5 -4.02 3.84 5.10
N ALA A 6 -3.49 3.11 4.13
CA ALA A 6 -3.67 1.66 4.02
C ALA A 6 -2.37 0.97 3.57
N PHE A 7 -2.14 -0.25 4.04
CA PHE A 7 -1.03 -1.07 3.55
C PHE A 7 -1.42 -2.56 3.59
N ALA A 8 -0.91 -3.32 2.63
CA ALA A 8 -1.28 -4.73 2.42
C ALA A 8 -0.38 -5.71 3.19
N GLY A 9 0.84 -5.30 3.57
CA GLY A 9 1.82 -6.16 4.21
C GLY A 9 2.00 -5.95 5.72
N GLY A 10 3.11 -6.48 6.25
CA GLY A 10 3.52 -6.30 7.64
C GLY A 10 4.18 -4.94 7.91
N LEU A 11 4.88 -4.82 9.05
CA LEU A 11 5.50 -3.55 9.47
C LEU A 11 6.53 -2.97 8.49
N GLY A 12 7.12 -3.80 7.62
CA GLY A 12 7.99 -3.34 6.53
C GLY A 12 7.28 -2.43 5.52
N HIS A 13 5.98 -2.63 5.30
CA HIS A 13 5.14 -1.77 4.47
C HIS A 13 4.68 -0.53 5.25
N TYR A 14 4.41 -0.68 6.55
CA TYR A 14 3.99 0.44 7.39
C TYR A 14 5.07 1.51 7.58
N GLY A 15 6.33 1.11 7.77
CA GLY A 15 7.44 2.02 8.07
C GLY A 15 7.55 3.23 7.14
N PRO A 16 7.52 3.05 5.80
CA PRO A 16 7.49 4.16 4.85
C PRO A 16 6.24 5.07 4.91
N LEU A 17 5.08 4.53 5.30
CA LEU A 17 3.84 5.29 5.40
C LEU A 17 3.73 6.05 6.74
N ALA A 18 4.38 5.59 7.81
CA ALA A 18 4.25 6.18 9.14
C ALA A 18 4.64 7.68 9.21
N PRO A 19 5.73 8.16 8.58
CA PRO A 19 6.03 9.59 8.51
C PRO A 19 4.98 10.39 7.73
N VAL A 20 4.43 9.81 6.67
CA VAL A 20 3.38 10.45 5.85
C VAL A 20 2.10 10.60 6.66
N ALA A 21 1.67 9.53 7.35
CA ALA A 21 0.50 9.55 8.23
C ALA A 21 0.63 10.61 9.33
N ARG A 22 1.79 10.68 9.99
CA ARG A 22 2.07 11.70 11.02
C ARG A 22 2.06 13.12 10.46
N ALA A 23 2.62 13.35 9.27
CA ALA A 23 2.59 14.66 8.63
C ALA A 23 1.16 15.11 8.28
N LEU A 24 0.31 14.17 7.85
CA LEU A 24 -1.11 14.43 7.57
C LEU A 24 -1.87 14.80 8.85
N VAL A 25 -1.64 14.08 9.95
CA VAL A 25 -2.20 14.42 11.27
C VAL A 25 -1.75 15.81 11.72
N ALA A 26 -0.44 16.09 11.65
CA ALA A 26 0.12 17.39 12.02
C ALA A 26 -0.41 18.56 11.18
N SER A 27 -0.87 18.27 9.95
CA SER A 27 -1.53 19.22 9.06
C SER A 27 -3.03 19.41 9.34
N GLY A 28 -3.55 18.81 10.42
CA GLY A 28 -4.95 18.94 10.84
C GLY A 28 -5.93 18.04 10.06
N HIS A 29 -5.45 16.98 9.41
CA HIS A 29 -6.32 16.00 8.77
C HIS A 29 -6.79 14.91 9.75
N GLU A 30 -7.99 14.37 9.52
CA GLU A 30 -8.50 13.22 10.24
C GLU A 30 -7.93 11.96 9.57
N VAL A 31 -7.01 11.26 10.22
CA VAL A 31 -6.28 10.14 9.63
C VAL A 31 -6.70 8.84 10.30
N ARG A 32 -7.06 7.85 9.47
CA ARG A 32 -7.25 6.45 9.89
C ARG A 32 -6.30 5.55 9.14
N VAL A 33 -5.69 4.60 9.85
CA VAL A 33 -4.76 3.63 9.28
C VAL A 33 -5.42 2.27 9.24
N ALA A 34 -5.70 1.78 8.05
CA ALA A 34 -6.25 0.47 7.80
C ALA A 34 -5.14 -0.57 7.62
N CYS A 35 -5.10 -1.55 8.50
CA CYS A 35 -4.03 -2.56 8.52
C CYS A 35 -4.53 -3.93 8.96
N GLN A 36 -3.66 -4.93 8.90
CA GLN A 36 -3.91 -6.24 9.50
C GLN A 36 -3.83 -6.16 11.04
N ALA A 37 -4.50 -7.08 11.74
CA ALA A 37 -4.52 -7.10 13.21
C ALA A 37 -3.12 -7.22 13.83
N SER A 38 -2.18 -7.90 13.17
CA SER A 38 -0.80 -8.04 13.62
C SER A 38 -0.01 -6.73 13.63
N ALA A 39 -0.37 -5.76 12.79
CA ALA A 39 0.27 -4.45 12.72
C ALA A 39 -0.40 -3.40 13.62
N ALA A 40 -1.65 -3.64 14.04
CA ALA A 40 -2.45 -2.69 14.81
C ALA A 40 -1.75 -2.16 16.08
N PRO A 41 -1.05 -2.98 16.90
CA PRO A 41 -0.36 -2.48 18.08
C PRO A 41 0.75 -1.47 17.75
N ALA A 42 1.51 -1.69 16.66
CA ALA A 42 2.58 -0.77 16.26
C ALA A 42 2.02 0.55 15.74
N VAL A 43 0.94 0.50 14.95
CA VAL A 43 0.27 1.70 14.45
C VAL A 43 -0.34 2.50 15.61
N ALA A 44 -0.97 1.83 16.58
CA ALA A 44 -1.53 2.47 17.77
C ALA A 44 -0.43 3.09 18.66
N ALA A 45 0.74 2.45 18.77
CA ALA A 45 1.89 2.98 19.51
C ALA A 45 2.42 4.29 18.92
N ASP A 46 2.22 4.53 17.62
CA ASP A 46 2.52 5.81 16.96
C ASP A 46 1.42 6.88 17.17
N GLY A 47 0.37 6.56 17.96
CA GLY A 47 -0.72 7.48 18.28
C GLY A 47 -1.74 7.68 17.14
N LEU A 48 -1.77 6.77 16.16
CA LEU A 48 -2.67 6.85 15.00
C LEU A 48 -3.98 6.06 15.25
N ASP A 49 -5.10 6.53 14.69
CA ASP A 49 -6.38 5.82 14.72
C ASP A 49 -6.33 4.58 13.82
N VAL A 50 -6.63 3.40 14.38
CA VAL A 50 -6.46 2.11 13.72
C VAL A 50 -7.79 1.53 13.28
N VAL A 51 -7.84 1.08 12.02
CA VAL A 51 -8.92 0.23 11.50
C VAL A 51 -8.36 -1.13 11.15
N VAL A 52 -8.77 -2.16 11.89
CA VAL A 52 -8.37 -3.54 11.60
C VAL A 52 -9.18 -4.07 10.43
N THR A 53 -8.49 -4.75 9.51
CA THR A 53 -9.07 -5.30 8.29
C THR A 53 -8.98 -6.82 8.30
N SER A 54 -9.89 -7.48 7.59
CA SER A 54 -10.09 -8.93 7.57
C SER A 54 -9.02 -9.69 6.77
N ALA A 55 -8.08 -8.98 6.12
CA ALA A 55 -7.00 -9.60 5.37
C ALA A 55 -6.22 -10.57 6.28
N GLU A 56 -6.05 -11.82 5.80
CA GLU A 56 -5.44 -12.93 6.52
C GLU A 56 -4.26 -12.47 7.38
N THR A 57 -4.43 -12.53 8.70
CA THR A 57 -3.30 -12.35 9.61
C THR A 57 -2.28 -13.42 9.28
N ALA A 58 -1.16 -13.05 8.66
CA ALA A 58 0.03 -13.87 8.76
C ALA A 58 0.22 -14.16 10.25
N GLY A 59 0.33 -15.44 10.61
CA GLY A 59 0.55 -15.85 11.99
C GLY A 59 1.77 -15.15 12.59
N PRO A 60 2.00 -15.27 13.91
CA PRO A 60 3.11 -14.59 14.58
C PRO A 60 4.41 -14.75 13.79
N VAL A 61 4.96 -13.63 13.30
CA VAL A 61 6.19 -13.62 12.50
C VAL A 61 7.33 -14.01 13.42
N ARG A 62 7.77 -15.26 13.28
CA ARG A 62 8.99 -15.76 13.91
C ARG A 62 10.13 -15.48 12.94
N LEU A 63 11.09 -14.66 13.35
CA LEU A 63 12.35 -14.54 12.61
C LEU A 63 12.93 -15.94 12.43
N SER A 64 13.10 -16.33 11.17
CA SER A 64 13.66 -17.62 10.77
C SER A 64 14.93 -17.40 9.96
N ALA A 65 15.66 -18.48 9.69
CA ALA A 65 16.83 -18.40 8.82
C ALA A 65 16.43 -17.85 7.43
N LEU A 66 17.32 -17.06 6.83
CA LEU A 66 17.14 -16.60 5.46
C LEU A 66 16.99 -17.82 4.54
N LEU A 67 15.97 -17.78 3.69
CA LEU A 67 15.75 -18.82 2.70
C LEU A 67 16.56 -18.47 1.43
N PRO A 68 16.98 -19.48 0.65
CA PRO A 68 17.51 -19.25 -0.68
C PRO A 68 16.52 -18.45 -1.53
N LEU A 69 17.05 -17.59 -2.43
CA LEU A 69 16.23 -16.83 -3.36
C LEU A 69 15.49 -17.79 -4.31
N ASP A 70 14.17 -17.68 -4.34
CA ASP A 70 13.28 -18.42 -5.24
C ASP A 70 12.31 -17.42 -5.89
N LEU A 71 12.62 -17.01 -7.12
CA LEU A 71 11.84 -16.00 -7.84
C LEU A 71 10.42 -16.49 -8.16
N ASP A 72 10.23 -17.78 -8.42
CA ASP A 72 8.91 -18.33 -8.72
C ASP A 72 8.01 -18.29 -7.48
N ARG A 73 8.58 -18.52 -6.30
CA ARG A 73 7.88 -18.37 -5.03
C ARG A 73 7.49 -16.91 -4.77
N GLU A 74 8.40 -15.96 -5.00
CA GLU A 74 8.10 -14.54 -4.85
C GLU A 74 7.01 -14.09 -5.83
N ASP A 75 7.07 -14.54 -7.09
CA ASP A 75 6.06 -14.26 -8.11
C ASP A 75 4.69 -14.81 -7.72
N ARG A 76 4.63 -16.04 -7.17
CA ARG A 76 3.38 -16.60 -6.64
C ARG A 76 2.87 -15.80 -5.44
N ALA A 77 3.74 -15.39 -4.52
CA ALA A 77 3.34 -14.60 -3.36
C ALA A 77 2.74 -13.24 -3.77
N LEU A 78 3.36 -12.57 -4.76
CA LEU A 78 2.85 -11.33 -5.32
C LEU A 78 1.53 -11.53 -6.09
N ARG A 79 1.47 -12.53 -6.99
CA ARG A 79 0.30 -12.81 -7.84
C ARG A 79 -0.92 -13.28 -7.05
N GLU A 80 -0.75 -14.34 -6.27
CA GLU A 80 -1.86 -15.03 -5.60
C GLU A 80 -2.17 -14.44 -4.23
N GLY A 81 -1.13 -13.96 -3.52
CA GLY A 81 -1.25 -13.30 -2.23
C GLY A 81 -1.67 -11.85 -2.39
N TYR A 82 -0.73 -10.96 -2.72
CA TYR A 82 -0.96 -9.51 -2.74
C TYR A 82 -2.01 -9.09 -3.77
N ALA A 83 -1.82 -9.41 -5.06
CA ALA A 83 -2.75 -9.03 -6.13
C ALA A 83 -4.05 -9.87 -6.15
N GLY A 84 -4.03 -11.04 -5.52
CA GLY A 84 -5.15 -11.96 -5.44
C GLY A 84 -5.93 -11.84 -4.13
N ARG A 85 -5.65 -12.73 -3.18
CA ARG A 85 -6.43 -12.89 -1.94
C ARG A 85 -6.47 -11.59 -1.11
N THR A 86 -5.31 -10.98 -0.88
CA THR A 86 -5.19 -9.75 -0.08
C THR A 86 -5.94 -8.61 -0.74
N ALA A 87 -5.70 -8.32 -2.03
CA ALA A 87 -6.38 -7.22 -2.70
C ALA A 87 -7.91 -7.32 -2.66
N ARG A 88 -8.49 -8.52 -2.84
CA ARG A 88 -9.94 -8.73 -2.75
C ARG A 88 -10.49 -8.43 -1.35
N SER A 89 -9.88 -8.99 -0.30
CA SER A 89 -10.29 -8.74 1.08
C SER A 89 -10.13 -7.26 1.44
N ARG A 90 -8.98 -6.66 1.07
CA ARG A 90 -8.70 -5.25 1.29
C ARG A 90 -9.73 -4.33 0.64
N ALA A 91 -10.07 -4.56 -0.63
CA ALA A 91 -11.06 -3.76 -1.33
C ALA A 91 -12.44 -3.83 -0.65
N ALA A 92 -12.87 -5.03 -0.25
CA ALA A 92 -14.15 -5.23 0.44
C ALA A 92 -14.21 -4.48 1.78
N ASP A 93 -13.18 -4.63 2.63
CA ASP A 93 -13.15 -3.98 3.95
C ASP A 93 -13.11 -2.45 3.84
N LEU A 94 -12.32 -1.93 2.89
CA LEU A 94 -12.17 -0.49 2.73
C LEU A 94 -13.43 0.16 2.18
N LEU A 95 -14.14 -0.52 1.27
CA LEU A 95 -15.45 -0.06 0.81
C LEU A 95 -16.48 -0.08 1.94
N ALA A 96 -16.47 -1.11 2.79
CA ALA A 96 -17.34 -1.19 3.96
C ALA A 96 -17.05 -0.07 4.98
N LEU A 97 -15.76 0.24 5.23
CA LEU A 97 -15.34 1.38 6.04
C LEU A 97 -15.83 2.71 5.43
N ALA A 98 -15.61 2.88 4.12
CA ALA A 98 -15.93 4.11 3.41
C ALA A 98 -17.43 4.42 3.38
N ALA A 99 -18.30 3.40 3.40
CA ALA A 99 -19.75 3.59 3.52
C ALA A 99 -20.16 4.39 4.78
N ARG A 100 -19.34 4.33 5.86
CA ARG A 100 -19.61 5.00 7.14
C ARG A 100 -18.75 6.26 7.30
N TRP A 101 -17.46 6.14 7.00
CA TRP A 101 -16.48 7.19 7.30
C TRP A 101 -16.18 8.12 6.12
N ARG A 102 -16.41 7.69 4.87
CA ARG A 102 -16.27 8.48 3.63
C ARG A 102 -14.93 9.25 3.54
N PRO A 103 -13.81 8.56 3.25
CA PRO A 103 -12.52 9.23 3.06
C PRO A 103 -12.56 10.19 1.86
N ASP A 104 -11.81 11.28 1.94
CA ASP A 104 -11.63 12.22 0.83
C ASP A 104 -10.45 11.83 -0.07
N VAL A 105 -9.49 11.06 0.47
CA VAL A 105 -8.28 10.57 -0.23
C VAL A 105 -7.78 9.28 0.43
N VAL A 106 -7.20 8.41 -0.38
CA VAL A 106 -6.51 7.19 0.09
C VAL A 106 -4.99 7.36 -0.07
N VAL A 107 -4.20 6.98 0.93
CA VAL A 107 -2.74 6.88 0.82
C VAL A 107 -2.38 5.43 1.06
N CYS A 108 -1.77 4.78 0.08
CA CYS A 108 -1.57 3.33 0.11
C CYS A 108 -0.15 2.93 -0.26
N ASP A 109 0.32 1.78 0.22
CA ASP A 109 1.58 1.22 -0.27
C ASP A 109 1.45 0.72 -1.72
N GLU A 110 2.58 0.56 -2.42
CA GLU A 110 2.60 0.21 -3.85
C GLU A 110 2.11 -1.19 -4.23
N VAL A 111 1.79 -2.04 -3.26
CA VAL A 111 1.17 -3.37 -3.46
C VAL A 111 -0.17 -3.53 -2.74
N ASP A 112 -0.72 -2.48 -2.12
CA ASP A 112 -2.12 -2.48 -1.66
C ASP A 112 -3.09 -2.17 -2.81
N PHE A 113 -3.13 -3.10 -3.77
CA PHE A 113 -3.99 -3.02 -4.95
C PHE A 113 -5.48 -2.92 -4.59
N GLY A 114 -5.89 -3.51 -3.46
CA GLY A 114 -7.25 -3.44 -2.96
C GLY A 114 -7.62 -2.02 -2.51
N ALA A 115 -6.69 -1.30 -1.88
CA ALA A 115 -6.89 0.11 -1.54
C ALA A 115 -7.02 1.01 -2.79
N MET A 116 -6.24 0.76 -3.83
CA MET A 116 -6.33 1.51 -5.09
C MET A 116 -7.68 1.28 -5.78
N VAL A 117 -8.13 0.03 -5.88
CA VAL A 117 -9.45 -0.31 -6.45
C VAL A 117 -10.59 0.26 -5.60
N ALA A 118 -10.47 0.23 -4.27
CA ALA A 118 -11.46 0.86 -3.39
C ALA A 118 -11.53 2.38 -3.62
N ALA A 119 -10.39 3.06 -3.73
CA ALA A 119 -10.34 4.50 -4.00
C ALA A 119 -11.03 4.86 -5.32
N GLU A 120 -10.73 4.12 -6.39
CA GLU A 120 -11.35 4.33 -7.70
C GLU A 120 -12.86 4.09 -7.66
N ARG A 121 -13.32 3.06 -6.94
CA ARG A 121 -14.76 2.82 -6.76
C ARG A 121 -15.47 3.90 -5.96
N LEU A 122 -14.79 4.52 -5.02
CA LEU A 122 -15.32 5.65 -4.25
C LEU A 122 -15.27 6.97 -5.02
N GLY A 123 -14.56 7.02 -6.16
CA GLY A 123 -14.36 8.25 -6.92
C GLY A 123 -13.43 9.25 -6.23
N VAL A 124 -12.55 8.77 -5.35
CA VAL A 124 -11.59 9.62 -4.61
C VAL A 124 -10.17 9.38 -5.12
N PRO A 125 -9.29 10.41 -5.10
CA PRO A 125 -7.91 10.22 -5.47
C PRO A 125 -7.20 9.29 -4.47
N HIS A 126 -6.18 8.60 -4.96
CA HIS A 126 -5.23 7.90 -4.12
C HIS A 126 -3.81 8.44 -4.30
N ALA A 127 -2.95 8.27 -3.32
CA ALA A 127 -1.50 8.44 -3.46
C ALA A 127 -0.82 7.11 -3.11
N THR A 128 0.22 6.77 -3.85
CA THR A 128 0.99 5.54 -3.63
C THR A 128 2.31 5.87 -2.97
N VAL A 129 2.66 5.16 -1.89
CA VAL A 129 3.96 5.25 -1.22
C VAL A 129 4.78 4.03 -1.61
N LEU A 130 5.95 4.26 -2.20
CA LEU A 130 6.85 3.17 -2.56
C LEU A 130 7.46 2.56 -1.29
N VAL A 131 7.53 1.24 -1.23
CA VAL A 131 8.08 0.46 -0.12
C VAL A 131 9.22 -0.48 -0.56
N MET A 132 9.45 -0.62 -1.87
CA MET A 132 10.58 -1.30 -2.50
C MET A 132 11.43 -0.30 -3.30
N ALA A 133 12.70 -0.16 -2.93
CA ALA A 133 13.56 0.90 -3.47
C ALA A 133 13.88 0.74 -4.98
N ALA A 134 14.16 -0.49 -5.42
CA ALA A 134 14.59 -0.77 -6.80
C ALA A 134 13.49 -0.57 -7.84
N GLY A 135 12.21 -0.76 -7.48
CA GLY A 135 11.08 -0.57 -8.39
C GLY A 135 10.78 -1.69 -9.37
N THR A 136 11.55 -2.77 -9.34
CA THR A 136 11.45 -3.89 -10.30
C THR A 136 10.52 -5.01 -9.85
N PHE A 137 9.94 -4.89 -8.65
CA PHE A 137 9.15 -5.96 -8.03
C PHE A 137 7.80 -6.16 -8.72
N VAL A 138 7.02 -5.08 -8.86
CA VAL A 138 5.68 -5.12 -9.48
C VAL A 138 5.80 -5.13 -11.00
N ARG A 139 5.52 -6.28 -11.60
CA ARG A 139 5.61 -6.53 -13.05
C ARG A 139 4.27 -6.93 -13.62
N GLU A 140 3.90 -6.39 -14.78
CA GLU A 140 2.63 -6.70 -15.43
C GLU A 140 2.46 -8.20 -15.71
N ALA A 141 3.54 -8.88 -16.12
CA ALA A 141 3.53 -10.33 -16.35
C ALA A 141 3.19 -11.16 -15.09
N VAL A 142 3.34 -10.58 -13.89
CA VAL A 142 3.04 -11.26 -12.62
C VAL A 142 1.64 -10.92 -12.13
N VAL A 143 1.27 -9.64 -12.11
CA VAL A 143 0.03 -9.17 -11.49
C VAL A 143 -1.08 -8.81 -12.48
N GLY A 144 -0.81 -8.81 -13.79
CA GLY A 144 -1.74 -8.28 -14.77
C GLY A 144 -3.10 -8.98 -14.81
N GLU A 145 -3.10 -10.31 -14.80
CA GLU A 145 -4.34 -11.11 -14.77
C GLU A 145 -5.16 -10.89 -13.47
N PRO A 146 -4.60 -11.06 -12.26
CA PRO A 146 -5.39 -10.89 -11.04
C PRO A 146 -5.89 -9.45 -10.85
N LEU A 147 -5.15 -8.44 -11.32
CA LEU A 147 -5.60 -7.05 -11.26
C LEU A 147 -6.77 -6.77 -12.22
N ARG A 148 -6.76 -7.33 -13.43
CA ARG A 148 -7.93 -7.24 -14.34
C ARG A 148 -9.15 -7.91 -13.73
N ALA A 149 -8.98 -9.10 -13.15
CA ALA A 149 -10.05 -9.82 -12.47
C ALA A 149 -10.61 -9.02 -11.27
N LEU A 150 -9.74 -8.40 -10.47
CA LEU A 150 -10.13 -7.54 -9.35
C LEU A 150 -10.92 -6.33 -9.84
N ARG A 151 -10.44 -5.61 -10.86
CA ARG A 151 -11.15 -4.44 -11.42
C ARG A 151 -12.53 -4.82 -11.96
N ALA A 152 -12.61 -5.92 -12.71
CA ALA A 152 -13.86 -6.44 -13.25
C ALA A 152 -14.87 -6.79 -12.14
N ALA A 153 -14.42 -7.44 -11.06
CA ALA A 153 -15.26 -7.76 -9.91
C ALA A 153 -15.87 -6.53 -9.22
N HIS A 154 -15.26 -5.36 -9.39
CA HIS A 154 -15.75 -4.10 -8.87
C HIS A 154 -16.48 -3.23 -9.91
N GLY A 155 -16.60 -3.69 -11.16
CA GLY A 155 -17.26 -2.94 -12.24
C GLY A 155 -16.44 -1.73 -12.72
N LEU A 156 -15.12 -1.76 -12.55
CA LEU A 156 -14.21 -0.74 -13.08
C LEU A 156 -13.84 -1.04 -14.54
N PRO A 157 -13.54 -0.01 -15.36
CA PRO A 157 -13.14 -0.21 -16.73
C PRO A 157 -11.83 -0.99 -16.85
N ASP A 158 -11.71 -1.75 -17.94
CA ASP A 158 -10.45 -2.38 -18.29
C ASP A 158 -9.42 -1.33 -18.73
N GLU A 159 -8.18 -1.52 -18.30
CA GLU A 159 -7.07 -0.62 -18.56
C GLU A 159 -5.73 -1.36 -18.37
N PRO A 160 -4.59 -0.80 -18.79
CA PRO A 160 -3.30 -1.37 -18.47
C PRO A 160 -3.17 -1.63 -16.96
N PRO A 161 -2.89 -2.87 -16.50
CA PRO A 161 -3.00 -3.24 -15.08
C PRO A 161 -2.19 -2.36 -14.12
N LEU A 162 -1.07 -1.83 -14.60
CA LEU A 162 -0.16 -0.99 -13.81
C LEU A 162 -0.53 0.50 -13.85
N ALA A 163 -1.53 0.92 -14.64
CA ALA A 163 -1.92 2.33 -14.77
C ALA A 163 -2.31 2.95 -13.42
N MET A 164 -3.06 2.23 -12.59
CA MET A 164 -3.48 2.71 -11.27
C MET A 164 -2.32 3.01 -10.32
N LEU A 165 -1.15 2.36 -10.49
CA LEU A 165 0.02 2.57 -9.62
C LEU A 165 0.66 3.95 -9.79
N ALA A 166 0.50 4.55 -10.97
CA ALA A 166 1.11 5.83 -11.33
C ALA A 166 0.10 6.94 -11.65
N ARG A 167 -1.21 6.64 -11.59
CA ARG A 167 -2.32 7.52 -12.00
C ARG A 167 -2.29 8.88 -11.30
N HIS A 168 -2.06 8.86 -10.01
CA HIS A 168 -2.07 10.02 -9.14
C HIS A 168 -0.68 10.23 -8.53
N LEU A 169 -0.59 10.84 -7.35
CA LEU A 169 0.69 11.10 -6.68
C LEU A 169 1.42 9.82 -6.29
N VAL A 170 2.70 9.73 -6.65
CA VAL A 170 3.62 8.69 -6.15
C VAL A 170 4.64 9.32 -5.21
N LEU A 171 4.80 8.78 -4.02
CA LEU A 171 5.75 9.23 -3.00
C LEU A 171 6.90 8.23 -2.92
N CYS A 172 8.11 8.68 -3.27
CA CYS A 172 9.32 7.85 -3.23
C CYS A 172 10.19 8.29 -2.04
N PRO A 173 10.25 7.52 -0.94
CA PRO A 173 11.07 7.84 0.22
C PRO A 173 12.53 7.37 0.08
N PHE A 174 12.94 6.93 -1.12
CA PHE A 174 14.26 6.36 -1.37
C PHE A 174 15.18 7.34 -2.09
N PRO A 175 16.49 7.33 -1.79
CA PRO A 175 17.46 8.04 -2.61
C PRO A 175 17.42 7.53 -4.06
N PRO A 176 17.54 8.41 -5.07
CA PRO A 176 17.51 8.01 -6.48
C PRO A 176 18.54 6.93 -6.85
N SER A 177 19.66 6.84 -6.12
CA SER A 177 20.71 5.83 -6.34
C SER A 177 20.28 4.39 -6.06
N PHE A 178 19.17 4.17 -5.36
CA PHE A 178 18.63 2.83 -5.11
C PHE A 178 17.67 2.36 -6.21
N ARG A 179 17.30 3.25 -7.14
CA ARG A 179 16.34 2.93 -8.20
C ARG A 179 17.03 2.20 -9.34
N ASP A 180 16.41 1.13 -9.84
CA ASP A 180 16.89 0.48 -11.05
C ASP A 180 16.72 1.43 -12.25
N PRO A 181 17.77 1.69 -13.06
CA PRO A 181 17.66 2.52 -14.24
C PRO A 181 16.61 2.04 -15.27
N ALA A 182 16.31 0.74 -15.30
CA ALA A 182 15.29 0.16 -16.16
C ALA A 182 13.85 0.36 -15.63
N ALA A 183 13.69 0.85 -14.40
CA ALA A 183 12.40 1.11 -13.77
C ALA A 183 12.29 2.57 -13.29
N PRO A 184 12.35 3.58 -14.19
CA PRO A 184 12.30 4.98 -13.78
C PRO A 184 11.00 5.32 -13.04
N LEU A 185 11.07 6.33 -12.17
CA LEU A 185 9.89 6.85 -11.49
C LEU A 185 8.92 7.49 -12.51
N PRO A 186 7.60 7.38 -12.31
CA PRO A 186 6.62 8.06 -13.16
C PRO A 186 6.70 9.59 -12.98
N ALA A 187 6.18 10.35 -13.96
CA ALA A 187 6.13 11.82 -13.90
C ALA A 187 5.35 12.36 -12.68
N THR A 188 4.45 11.53 -12.13
CA THR A 188 3.68 11.82 -10.93
C THR A 188 4.45 11.61 -9.62
N ALA A 189 5.69 11.13 -9.69
CA ALA A 189 6.50 10.86 -8.51
C ALA A 189 7.06 12.13 -7.86
N ARG A 190 7.15 12.12 -6.53
CA ARG A 190 7.85 13.10 -5.71
C ARG A 190 8.78 12.38 -4.75
N LEU A 191 10.03 12.81 -4.72
CA LEU A 191 11.01 12.32 -3.78
C LEU A 191 10.72 12.93 -2.40
N LEU A 192 10.67 12.08 -1.38
CA LEU A 192 10.61 12.48 0.01
C LEU A 192 11.94 12.16 0.66
N ARG A 193 12.44 13.08 1.48
CA ARG A 193 13.53 12.74 2.39
C ARG A 193 12.93 11.94 3.56
N PRO A 194 13.53 10.81 3.95
CA PRO A 194 13.22 10.19 5.23
C PRO A 194 13.38 11.27 6.32
N GLY A 195 12.34 11.53 7.10
CA GLY A 195 12.46 12.41 8.25
C GLY A 195 13.51 11.84 9.21
N ALA A 196 14.24 12.71 9.90
CA ALA A 196 15.04 12.26 11.04
C ALA A 196 14.07 11.57 12.02
N GLY A 197 14.22 10.27 12.24
CA GLY A 197 13.36 9.53 13.15
C GLY A 197 13.34 10.23 14.51
N ALA A 198 12.16 10.28 15.14
CA ALA A 198 12.06 10.68 16.54
C ALA A 198 12.78 9.63 17.40
N GLY A 199 14.11 9.74 17.52
CA GLY A 199 14.94 8.71 18.15
C GLY A 199 16.44 8.92 18.08
N ALA A 200 16.92 10.14 17.84
CA ALA A 200 18.31 10.52 18.04
C ALA A 200 18.36 11.75 18.96
N ARG A 201 18.05 11.53 20.25
CA ARG A 201 18.46 12.38 21.37
C ARG A 201 18.79 11.49 22.54
#